data_AF-A0A493T2I4-F1
#
_entry.id   AF-A0A493T2I4-F1
#
_cell.length_a   1.000
_cell.length_b   1.000
_cell.length_c   1.000
_cell.angle_alpha   90.00
_cell.angle_beta   90.00
_cell.angle_gamma   90.00
#
_symmetry.space_group_name_H-M   'P 1'
#
loop_
_entity.id
_entity.type
_entity.pdbx_description
1 polymer ?
#
loop_
_entity_poly.entity_id
_entity_poly.type
_entity_poly.pdbx_seq_one_letter_code
_entity_poly.pdbx_strand_id
1 'polypeptide(L)'
;LGPMWLKLNAVEWLKPSPAALVGSHHRLDSLSQLLLGAGIKVEAGVALSTHHGVYCMDAYDSTQAKDVVCFVKEGGGLLIGGQAWHWGWDAAVVFRCKRESPCCL
;
A
#
# COMPACT_ATOMS: atom_id res chain seq x y z
N LEU A 1 -14.81 7.28 -16.29
CA LEU A 1 -14.85 6.49 -15.04
C LEU A 1 -13.70 5.49 -15.07
N GLY A 2 -12.48 6.01 -15.01
CA GLY A 2 -11.25 5.24 -15.19
C GLY A 2 -10.67 4.73 -13.85
N PRO A 3 -9.36 4.39 -13.80
CA PRO A 3 -8.66 3.44 -12.90
C PRO A 3 -8.72 3.67 -11.38
N MET A 4 -9.57 4.58 -10.90
CA MET A 4 -9.70 4.99 -9.51
C MET A 4 -10.29 3.87 -8.62
N TRP A 5 -11.26 3.11 -9.15
CA TRP A 5 -11.92 2.00 -8.43
C TRP A 5 -10.97 0.84 -8.13
N LEU A 6 -10.00 0.59 -9.01
CA LEU A 6 -9.00 -0.47 -8.84
C LEU A 6 -8.13 -0.23 -7.62
N LYS A 7 -7.74 1.03 -7.39
CA LYS A 7 -6.90 1.43 -6.25
C LYS A 7 -7.64 1.21 -4.92
N LEU A 8 -8.93 1.55 -4.86
CA LEU A 8 -9.78 1.32 -3.69
C LEU A 8 -9.98 -0.17 -3.41
N ASN A 9 -10.35 -0.95 -4.43
CA ASN A 9 -10.55 -2.40 -4.29
C ASN A 9 -9.26 -3.12 -3.90
N ALA A 10 -8.11 -2.69 -4.42
CA ALA A 10 -6.82 -3.24 -4.03
C ALA A 10 -6.52 -2.96 -2.56
N VAL A 11 -6.70 -1.73 -2.08
CA VAL A 11 -6.46 -1.38 -0.66
C VAL A 11 -7.42 -2.13 0.26
N GLU A 12 -8.71 -2.20 -0.07
CA GLU A 12 -9.67 -2.99 0.70
C GLU A 12 -9.32 -4.48 0.73
N TRP A 13 -8.87 -5.04 -0.39
CA TRP A 13 -8.38 -6.42 -0.42
C TRP A 13 -7.08 -6.62 0.36
N LEU A 14 -6.22 -5.61 0.46
CA LEU A 14 -4.96 -5.69 1.22
C LEU A 14 -5.19 -5.62 2.73
N LYS A 15 -6.24 -4.93 3.18
CA LYS A 15 -6.49 -4.71 4.60
C LYS A 15 -6.63 -6.04 5.37
N PRO A 16 -5.85 -6.25 6.45
CA PRO A 16 -6.01 -7.40 7.32
C PRO A 16 -7.31 -7.34 8.13
N SER A 17 -7.82 -6.14 8.39
CA SER A 17 -9.11 -5.92 9.04
C SER A 17 -9.76 -4.62 8.55
N PRO A 18 -11.08 -4.43 8.69
CA PRO A 18 -11.75 -3.19 8.28
C PRO A 18 -11.21 -1.93 8.97
N ALA A 19 -10.71 -2.08 10.21
CA ALA A 19 -10.14 -1.01 11.02
C ALA A 19 -8.64 -0.77 10.77
N ALA A 20 -8.00 -1.59 9.92
CA ALA A 20 -6.57 -1.46 9.62
C ALA A 20 -6.25 -0.10 9.02
N LEU A 21 -5.20 0.52 9.57
CA LEU A 21 -4.68 1.81 9.15
C LEU A 21 -3.86 1.66 7.87
N VAL A 22 -4.04 2.59 6.93
CA VAL A 22 -3.29 2.64 5.68
C VAL A 22 -2.22 3.71 5.78
N GLY A 23 -0.96 3.33 5.68
CA GLY A 23 0.16 4.26 5.54
C GLY A 23 0.38 4.60 4.07
N SER A 24 0.69 5.85 3.76
CA SER A 24 1.00 6.27 2.40
C SER A 24 2.26 7.12 2.35
N HIS A 25 3.10 6.84 1.35
CA HIS A 25 4.28 7.62 1.05
C HIS A 25 3.92 9.05 0.63
N HIS A 26 4.81 10.02 0.90
CA HIS A 26 4.59 11.45 0.64
C HIS A 26 4.34 11.78 -0.85
N ARG A 27 4.82 10.95 -1.78
CA ARG A 27 4.60 11.14 -3.22
C ARG A 27 3.21 10.70 -3.70
N LEU A 28 2.38 10.17 -2.81
CA LEU A 28 1.07 9.59 -3.12
C LEU A 28 -0.10 10.37 -2.50
N ASP A 29 0.02 11.68 -2.33
CA ASP A 29 -1.02 12.51 -1.71
C ASP A 29 -2.40 12.39 -2.40
N SER A 30 -2.43 12.25 -3.73
CA SER A 30 -3.68 12.04 -4.47
C SER A 30 -4.35 10.70 -4.13
N LEU A 31 -3.57 9.66 -3.84
CA LEU A 31 -4.11 8.37 -3.36
C LEU A 31 -4.65 8.51 -1.93
N SER A 32 -3.95 9.24 -1.06
CA SER A 32 -4.40 9.51 0.30
C SER A 32 -5.74 10.23 0.31
N GLN A 33 -5.90 11.29 -0.48
CA GLN A 33 -7.17 12.02 -0.61
C GLN A 33 -8.30 11.14 -1.15
N LEU A 34 -7.98 10.26 -2.10
CA LEU A 34 -8.95 9.32 -2.65
C LEU A 34 -9.49 8.37 -1.58
N LEU A 35 -8.57 7.74 -0.85
CA LEU A 35 -8.89 6.78 0.20
C LEU A 35 -9.67 7.43 1.34
N LEU A 36 -9.28 8.65 1.75
CA LEU A 36 -10.03 9.45 2.72
C LEU A 36 -11.44 9.77 2.23
N GLY A 37 -11.61 10.15 0.96
CA GLY A 37 -12.91 10.38 0.34
C GLY A 37 -13.81 9.13 0.30
N ALA A 38 -13.20 7.94 0.29
CA ALA A 38 -13.89 6.65 0.39
C ALA A 38 -14.15 6.19 1.84
N GLY A 39 -13.77 6.98 2.85
CA GLY A 39 -13.95 6.64 4.27
C GLY A 39 -12.88 5.71 4.85
N ILE A 40 -11.76 5.50 4.14
CA ILE A 40 -10.63 4.71 4.61
C ILE A 40 -9.70 5.58 5.45
N LYS A 41 -9.31 5.11 6.64
CA LYS A 41 -8.35 5.80 7.51
C LYS A 41 -6.94 5.71 6.93
N VAL A 42 -6.37 6.88 6.60
CA VAL A 42 -5.05 6.99 5.98
C VAL A 42 -4.16 7.93 6.79
N GLU A 43 -2.92 7.51 7.01
CA GLU A 43 -1.82 8.36 7.45
C GLU A 43 -0.91 8.66 6.25
N ALA A 44 -0.95 9.90 5.77
CA ALA A 44 -0.19 10.34 4.61
C ALA A 44 1.20 10.86 5.01
N GLY A 45 2.19 10.69 4.13
CA GLY A 45 3.53 11.21 4.33
C GLY A 45 4.34 10.48 5.41
N VAL A 46 3.93 9.28 5.79
CA VAL A 46 4.59 8.48 6.84
C VAL A 46 5.60 7.51 6.22
N ALA A 47 6.70 7.30 6.94
CA ALA A 47 7.62 6.21 6.64
C ALA A 47 6.94 4.85 6.85
N LEU A 48 7.51 3.79 6.27
CA LEU A 48 6.99 2.44 6.47
C LEU A 48 7.04 2.08 7.97
N SER A 49 5.92 1.60 8.50
CA SER A 49 5.82 1.14 9.89
C SER A 49 4.96 -0.11 9.97
N THR A 50 5.33 -1.00 10.90
CA THR A 50 4.61 -2.26 11.17
C THR A 50 3.27 -2.03 11.87
N HIS A 51 2.99 -0.81 12.32
CA HIS A 51 1.69 -0.41 12.87
C HIS A 51 0.59 -0.31 11.79
N HIS A 52 0.97 -0.05 10.52
CA HIS A 52 0.01 0.02 9.41
C HIS A 52 -0.35 -1.39 8.93
N GLY A 53 -1.62 -1.63 8.61
CA GLY A 53 -2.03 -2.90 8.01
C GLY A 53 -1.78 -2.93 6.50
N VAL A 54 -1.75 -1.76 5.87
CA VAL A 54 -1.42 -1.60 4.45
C VAL A 54 -0.47 -0.42 4.29
N TYR A 55 0.54 -0.56 3.44
CA TYR A 55 1.43 0.54 3.07
C TYR A 55 1.41 0.76 1.55
N CYS A 56 1.25 2.03 1.14
CA CYS A 56 1.25 2.45 -0.26
C CYS A 56 2.55 3.22 -0.55
N MET A 57 3.29 2.79 -1.57
CA MET A 57 4.55 3.43 -1.96
C MET A 57 4.70 3.57 -3.48
N ASP A 58 5.58 4.48 -3.88
CA ASP A 58 5.97 4.67 -5.28
C ASP A 58 7.05 3.65 -5.67
N ALA A 59 6.97 3.11 -6.88
CA ALA A 59 7.87 2.07 -7.41
C ALA A 59 9.34 2.51 -7.49
N TYR A 60 9.57 3.83 -7.54
CA TYR A 60 10.91 4.41 -7.65
C TYR A 60 11.61 4.62 -6.30
N ASP A 61 10.96 4.32 -5.17
CA ASP A 61 11.56 4.43 -3.84
C ASP A 61 12.10 3.10 -3.32
N SER A 62 13.33 2.75 -3.72
CA SER A 62 13.99 1.52 -3.27
C SER A 62 14.72 1.66 -1.92
N THR A 63 14.67 2.85 -1.30
CA THR A 63 15.46 3.13 -0.09
C THR A 63 15.07 2.26 1.10
N GLN A 64 13.81 1.80 1.13
CA GLN A 64 13.22 0.99 2.21
C GLN A 64 12.98 -0.47 1.81
N ALA A 65 13.65 -0.99 0.77
CA ALA A 65 13.36 -2.32 0.22
C ALA A 65 13.47 -3.47 1.25
N LYS A 66 14.41 -3.39 2.20
CA LYS A 66 14.54 -4.39 3.28
C LYS A 66 13.35 -4.33 4.24
N ASP A 67 12.94 -3.13 4.63
CA ASP A 67 11.85 -2.91 5.58
C ASP A 67 10.52 -3.33 4.96
N VAL A 68 10.33 -3.08 3.66
CA VAL A 68 9.19 -3.56 2.87
C VAL A 68 9.06 -5.08 2.90
N VAL A 69 10.18 -5.79 2.75
CA VAL A 69 10.19 -7.26 2.83
C VAL A 69 9.81 -7.75 4.23
N CYS A 70 10.34 -7.12 5.29
CA CYS A 70 9.96 -7.46 6.66
C CYS A 70 8.47 -7.21 6.92
N PHE A 71 7.96 -6.05 6.50
CA PHE A 71 6.54 -5.69 6.63
C PHE A 71 5.60 -6.70 5.94
N VAL A 72 5.93 -7.11 4.71
CA VAL A 72 5.13 -8.11 3.99
C VAL A 72 5.22 -9.49 4.66
N LYS A 73 6.39 -9.86 5.21
CA LYS A 73 6.56 -11.12 5.96
C LYS A 73 5.74 -11.17 7.25
N GLU A 74 5.60 -10.05 7.96
CA GLU A 74 4.77 -9.94 9.16
C GLU A 74 3.25 -10.00 8.86
N GLY A 75 2.89 -9.93 7.57
CA GLY A 75 1.52 -10.02 7.08
C GLY A 75 0.91 -8.67 6.71
N GLY A 76 1.72 -7.62 6.58
CA GLY A 76 1.30 -6.33 6.04
C GLY A 76 0.97 -6.42 4.53
N GLY A 77 -0.04 -5.68 4.10
CA GLY A 77 -0.41 -5.55 2.69
C GLY A 77 0.37 -4.42 2.01
N LEU A 78 0.98 -4.66 0.86
CA LEU A 78 1.78 -3.65 0.17
C LEU A 78 1.18 -3.32 -1.20
N LEU A 79 0.96 -2.03 -1.45
CA LEU A 79 0.57 -1.50 -2.74
C LEU A 79 1.71 -0.65 -3.31
N ILE A 80 2.29 -1.08 -4.43
CA ILE A 80 3.32 -0.32 -5.14
C ILE A 80 2.70 0.26 -6.40
N GLY A 81 2.59 1.59 -6.48
CA GLY A 81 2.18 2.30 -7.68
C GLY A 81 3.40 2.81 -8.43
N GLY A 82 3.42 2.70 -9.76
CA GLY A 82 4.48 3.27 -10.59
C GLY A 82 3.90 3.84 -11.89
N GLN A 83 4.48 4.92 -12.37
CA GLN A 83 4.10 5.47 -13.68
C GLN A 83 4.76 4.65 -14.79
N ALA A 84 3.96 4.10 -15.72
CA ALA A 84 4.46 3.49 -16.94
C ALA A 84 4.59 4.57 -18.03
N TRP A 85 5.67 5.36 -18.00
CA TRP A 85 5.90 6.52 -18.87
C TRP A 85 5.81 6.21 -20.38
N HIS A 86 6.04 4.95 -20.78
CA HIS A 86 5.94 4.52 -22.18
C HIS A 86 4.51 4.11 -22.60
N TRP A 87 3.59 3.92 -21.64
CA TRP A 87 2.26 3.34 -21.87
C TRP A 87 1.12 4.28 -21.42
N GLY A 88 1.43 5.46 -20.88
CA GLY A 88 0.47 6.53 -20.55
C GLY A 88 -0.49 6.24 -19.39
N TRP A 89 -0.29 5.14 -18.66
CA TRP A 89 -1.18 4.67 -17.58
C TRP A 89 -0.37 4.44 -16.30
N ASP A 90 -1.00 4.70 -15.14
CA ASP A 90 -0.47 4.27 -13.84
C ASP A 90 -0.58 2.73 -13.75
N ALA A 91 0.52 2.04 -13.45
CA ALA A 91 0.51 0.62 -13.11
C ALA A 91 0.56 0.46 -11.59
N ALA A 92 -0.13 -0.56 -11.07
CA ALA A 92 -0.07 -0.92 -9.65
C ALA A 92 0.27 -2.40 -9.52
N VAL A 93 1.21 -2.70 -8.63
CA VAL A 93 1.55 -4.06 -8.20
C VAL A 93 1.08 -4.22 -6.75
N VAL A 94 0.30 -5.27 -6.53
CA VAL A 94 -0.35 -5.55 -5.25
C VAL A 94 0.29 -6.80 -4.65
N PHE A 95 0.85 -6.67 -3.44
CA PHE A 95 1.43 -7.79 -2.71
C PHE A 95 0.70 -8.01 -1.40
N ARG A 96 0.28 -9.25 -1.17
CA ARG A 96 -0.22 -9.71 0.14
C ARG A 96 0.40 -11.07 0.44
N CYS A 97 1.18 -11.14 1.51
CA CYS A 97 1.64 -12.43 2.00
C CYS A 97 0.49 -13.11 2.73
N LYS A 98 0.13 -14.32 2.32
CA LYS A 98 -0.77 -15.17 3.09
C LYS A 98 0.06 -15.77 4.23
N ARG A 99 -0.23 -15.36 5.46
CA ARG A 99 0.48 -15.83 6.67
C ARG A 99 0.37 -17.36 6.77
N GLU A 100 1.42 -18.07 6.37
CA GLU A 100 1.63 -19.48 6.67
C GLU A 100 2.50 -19.57 7.92
N SER A 101 1.86 -19.57 9.09
CA SER A 101 2.49 -19.70 10.42
C SER A 101 3.31 -18.48 10.88
N PRO A 102 3.45 -18.24 12.21
CA PRO A 102 4.29 -17.16 12.71
C PRO A 102 5.76 -17.59 12.58
N CYS A 103 6.48 -17.08 11.60
CA CYS A 103 7.95 -17.09 11.66
C CYS A 103 8.43 -15.98 12.61
N CYS A 104 8.17 -16.16 13.90
CA CYS A 104 8.86 -15.49 14.99
C CYS A 104 9.08 -16.51 16.11
N LEU A 105 10.24 -17.15 16.12
CA LEU A 105 10.90 -17.76 17.28
C LEU A 105 12.37 -17.35 17.21
#